data_AF-A0A485JN15-F1
#
_entry.id   AF-A0A485JN15-F1
#
_cell.length_a   1.000
_cell.length_b   1.000
_cell.length_c   1.000
_cell.angle_alpha   90.00
_cell.angle_beta   90.00
_cell.angle_gamma   90.00
#
_symmetry.space_group_name_H-M   'P 1'
#
loop_
_entity.id
_entity.type
_entity.pdbx_description
1 polymer ?
#
loop_
_entity_poly.entity_id
_entity_poly.type
_entity_poly.pdbx_seq_one_letter_code
_entity_poly.pdbx_strand_id
1 'polypeptide(L)' 'MDEQWGYVGAKSRQRWLFYAYDRLRKTVVAHVFGERTMATLGHLMSLLSPFDVVIWMTDGWPLYESA' A
#
# COMPACT_ATOMS: atom_id res chain seq x y z
N MET A 1 6.21 3.16 1.03
CA MET A 1 4.84 2.69 0.77
C MET A 1 4.04 3.89 0.38
N ASP A 2 3.15 3.72 -0.58
CA ASP A 2 2.36 4.82 -1.11
C ASP A 2 1.00 4.29 -1.58
N GLU A 3 0.05 5.20 -1.76
CA GLU A 3 -1.33 4.90 -2.06
C GLU A 3 -1.85 5.73 -3.24
N GLN A 4 -2.59 5.08 -4.12
CA GLN A 4 -3.27 5.75 -5.22
C GLN A 4 -4.72 5.32 -5.26
N TRP A 5 -5.63 6.21 -5.63
CA TRP A 5 -7.03 5.87 -5.82
C TRP A 5 -7.52 6.21 -7.22
N GLY A 6 -8.52 5.45 -7.66
CA GLY A 6 -9.16 5.66 -8.95
C GLY A 6 -10.52 4.99 -9.01
N TYR A 7 -11.19 5.15 -10.15
CA TYR A 7 -12.49 4.54 -10.41
C TYR A 7 -12.35 3.47 -11.49
N VAL A 8 -13.00 2.32 -11.29
CA VAL A 8 -13.04 1.24 -12.29
C VAL A 8 -14.41 1.21 -12.94
N GLY A 9 -14.50 1.80 -14.14
CA GLY A 9 -15.71 1.89 -14.96
C GLY A 9 -16.76 2.91 -14.46
N ALA A 10 -17.02 2.99 -13.16
CA ALA A 10 -18.00 3.89 -12.56
C ALA A 10 -17.47 4.57 -11.28
N LYS A 11 -17.95 5.78 -10.99
CA LYS A 11 -17.55 6.55 -9.79
C LYS A 11 -17.90 5.86 -8.47
N SER A 12 -18.98 5.07 -8.44
CA SER A 12 -19.34 4.26 -7.26
C SER A 12 -18.40 3.07 -7.01
N ARG A 13 -17.49 2.78 -7.95
CA ARG A 13 -16.50 1.70 -7.86
C ARG A 13 -15.11 2.28 -7.66
N GLN A 14 -14.96 3.11 -6.63
CA GLN A 14 -13.65 3.59 -6.21
C GLN A 14 -12.81 2.41 -5.71
N ARG A 15 -11.53 2.41 -6.05
CA ARG A 15 -10.54 1.42 -5.60
C ARG A 15 -9.29 2.15 -5.13
N TRP A 16 -8.74 1.69 -4.03
CA TRP A 16 -7.43 2.09 -3.53
C TRP A 16 -6.41 1.03 -3.90
N LEU A 17 -5.27 1.48 -4.38
CA LEU A 17 -4.06 0.73 -4.59
C LEU A 17 -3.11 1.11 -3.46
N PHE A 18 -2.72 0.14 -2.65
CA PHE A 18 -1.58 0.26 -1.76
C PHE A 18 -0.42 -0.50 -2.37
N TYR A 19 0.78 0.08 -2.36
CA TYR A 19 1.96 -0.60 -2.92
C TYR A 19 3.24 -0.29 -2.15
N ALA A 20 4.13 -1.27 -2.17
CA ALA A 20 5.50 -1.16 -1.69
C ALA A 20 6.45 -1.16 -2.88
N TYR A 21 7.29 -0.13 -2.93
CA TYR A 21 8.23 0.10 -4.01
C TYR A 21 9.67 0.01 -3.48
N ASP A 22 10.45 -0.91 -4.06
CA ASP A 22 11.89 -0.97 -3.83
C ASP A 22 12.58 0.06 -4.72
N ARG A 23 13.06 1.14 -4.09
CA ARG A 23 13.74 2.25 -4.79
C ARG A 23 15.07 1.82 -5.42
N LEU A 24 15.79 0.85 -4.83
CA LEU A 24 17.08 0.39 -5.36
C LEU A 24 16.88 -0.43 -6.63
N ARG A 25 15.94 -1.38 -6.59
CA ARG A 25 15.61 -2.24 -7.73
C ARG A 25 14.63 -1.59 -8.72
N LYS A 26 14.08 -0.43 -8.35
CA LYS A 26 13.07 0.33 -9.10
C LYS A 26 11.83 -0.51 -9.44
N THR A 27 11.41 -1.38 -8.54
CA THR A 27 10.31 -2.32 -8.77
C THR A 27 9.27 -2.29 -7.66
N VAL A 28 8.02 -2.60 -8.01
CA VAL A 28 6.97 -2.86 -7.01
C VAL A 28 7.17 -4.29 -6.51
N VAL A 29 7.34 -4.43 -5.19
CA VAL A 29 7.58 -5.74 -4.55
C VAL A 29 6.31 -6.38 -4.00
N ALA A 30 5.31 -5.55 -3.66
CA ALA A 30 3.98 -6.00 -3.27
C ALA A 30 2.96 -4.89 -3.54
N HIS A 31 1.72 -5.29 -3.84
CA HIS A 31 0.60 -4.37 -3.94
C HIS A 31 -0.71 -5.05 -3.55
N VAL A 32 -1.70 -4.28 -3.13
CA VAL A 32 -3.06 -4.75 -2.88
C VAL A 32 -4.08 -3.71 -3.32
N PHE A 33 -5.21 -4.19 -3.87
CA PHE A 33 -6.37 -3.35 -4.14
C PHE A 33 -7.41 -3.54 -3.04
N GLY A 34 -8.05 -2.45 -2.61
CA GLY A 34 -9.09 -2.52 -1.59
C GLY A 34 -9.71 -1.17 -1.27
N GLU A 35 -10.36 -1.12 -0.10
CA GLU A 35 -10.76 0.14 0.53
C GLU A 35 -9.58 0.74 1.29
N ARG A 36 -9.62 2.05 1.58
CA ARG A 36 -8.59 2.75 2.33
C ARG A 36 -8.71 2.50 3.84
N THR A 37 -8.40 1.29 4.28
CA THR A 37 -8.59 0.82 5.67
C THR A 37 -7.38 0.07 6.22
N MET A 38 -7.30 -0.06 7.55
CA MET A 38 -6.25 -0.85 8.21
C MET A 38 -6.26 -2.33 7.80
N ALA A 39 -7.43 -2.89 7.48
CA ALA A 39 -7.51 -4.28 7.02
C ALA A 39 -6.78 -4.47 5.68
N THR A 40 -6.98 -3.54 4.74
CA THR A 40 -6.27 -3.55 3.45
C THR A 40 -4.76 -3.33 3.64
N LEU A 41 -4.37 -2.42 4.55
CA LEU A 41 -2.96 -2.21 4.88
C LEU A 41 -2.33 -3.47 5.51
N GLY A 42 -3.03 -4.12 6.45
CA GLY A 42 -2.57 -5.36 7.08
C GLY A 42 -2.35 -6.50 6.09
N HIS A 43 -3.18 -6.59 5.04
CA HIS A 43 -2.93 -7.51 3.93
C HIS A 43 -1.64 -7.19 3.19
N LEU A 44 -1.35 -5.91 2.91
CA LEU A 44 -0.09 -5.52 2.30
C LEU A 44 1.10 -5.87 3.21
N MET A 45 0.98 -5.64 4.52
CA MET A 45 2.03 -5.99 5.49
C MET A 45 2.28 -7.50 5.52
N SER A 46 1.23 -8.32 5.42
CA SER A 46 1.38 -9.78 5.31
C SER A 46 2.09 -10.21 4.03
N LEU A 47 1.88 -9.52 2.89
CA LEU A 47 2.62 -9.80 1.66
C LEU A 47 4.09 -9.40 1.77
N LEU A 48 4.39 -8.42 2.63
CA LEU A 48 5.74 -7.91 2.86
C LEU A 48 6.51 -8.67 3.93
N SER A 49 5.86 -9.55 4.69
CA SER A 49 6.51 -10.32 5.76
C SER A 49 7.73 -11.15 5.32
N PRO A 50 7.86 -11.63 4.06
CA PRO A 50 9.07 -12.32 3.60
C PRO A 50 10.24 -11.38 3.24
N PHE A 51 10.03 -10.06 3.24
CA PHE A 51 11.04 -9.08 2.84
C PHE A 51 11.66 -8.42 4.08
N ASP A 52 12.98 -8.28 4.09
CA ASP A 52 13.71 -7.50 5.10
C ASP A 52 13.55 -5.99 4.85
N VAL A 53 12.36 -5.44 5.13
CA VAL A 53 12.09 -4.01 4.99
C VAL A 53 12.69 -3.24 6.16
N VAL A 54 13.81 -2.56 5.91
CA VAL A 54 14.55 -1.81 6.94
C VAL A 54 14.05 -0.36 7.10
N ILE A 55 13.54 0.25 6.02
CA ILE A 55 13.09 1.65 6.04
C ILE A 55 11.74 1.76 5.33
N TRP A 56 10.77 2.36 6.01
CA TRP A 56 9.51 2.78 5.44
C TRP A 56 9.59 4.26 5.05
N MET A 57 9.43 4.53 3.76
CA MET A 57 9.18 5.89 3.26
C MET A 57 7.69 5.97 2.94
N THR A 58 6.91 6.49 3.89
CA THR A 58 5.47 6.74 3.73
C THR A 58 5.22 8.23 3.72
N ASP A 59 4.06 8.67 3.23
CA ASP A 59 3.59 10.00 3.55
C ASP A 59 3.17 10.07 5.04
N GLY A 60 2.97 11.28 5.56
CA GLY A 60 2.62 11.52 6.96
C GLY A 60 1.19 11.17 7.31
N TRP A 61 0.63 10.13 6.70
CA TRP A 61 -0.72 9.69 6.98
C TRP A 61 -0.77 8.97 8.34
N PRO A 62 -1.65 9.39 9.30
CA PRO A 62 -1.61 8.88 10.68
C PRO A 62 -1.78 7.36 10.84
N LEU A 63 -2.32 6.69 9.81
CA LEU A 63 -2.50 5.24 9.81
C LEU A 63 -1.17 4.47 9.66
N TYR A 64 -0.10 5.11 9.18
CA TYR A 64 1.25 4.53 9.20
C TYR A 64 1.94 4.68 10.57
N GLU A 65 1.54 5.66 11.37
CA GLU A 65 2.13 5.87 12.71
C GLU A 65 1.67 4.83 13.74
N SER A 66 0.62 4.08 13.42
CA SER A 66 -0.03 3.10 14.29
C SER A 66 0.18 1.65 13.83
N ALA A 67 1.01 1.43 12.79
CA ALA A 67 1.30 0.12 12.19
C ALA A 67 2.57 -0.53 12.75
#